data_AF-A0A7Y9PHU4-F1
#
_entry.id   AF-A0A7Y9PHU4-F1
#
_cell.length_a   1.000
_cell.length_b   1.000
_cell.length_c   1.000
_cell.angle_alpha   90.00
_cell.angle_beta   90.00
_cell.angle_gamma   90.00
#
_symmetry.space_group_name_H-M   'P 1'
#
loop_
_entity.id
_entity.type
_entity.pdbx_description
1 polymer ?
#
loop_
_entity_poly.entity_id
_entity_poly.type
_entity_poly.pdbx_seq_one_letter_code
_entity_poly.pdbx_strand_id
1 'polypeptide(L)'
;MSNTQITNRCRHLFVDGRQCGSKAMRKENFCYFHHTTRLPAPNAKRPGTLVGSTFEIPLPENREAIQYTIGEILRRLASDNIDFKQASLMLYGLSLASNNLPRESKTAPKPAAEPALQLPPEILDEPVLEVVIDPEVGVLAPSDEPLVPGQKLISPAQGRIEAEEARKRAAQKEAERLYAAADAAQAAKPPIVPRPPGVVTPELLRLRTLYPKMNFK
;
A
#
# COMPACT_ATOMS: atom_id res chain seq x y z
N MET A 1 6.87 -15.18 -56.46
CA MET A 1 7.90 -14.82 -55.46
C MET A 1 7.19 -14.24 -54.24
N SER A 2 6.79 -15.10 -53.30
CA SER A 2 6.23 -14.68 -52.02
C SER A 2 7.34 -13.96 -51.24
N ASN A 3 7.26 -12.63 -51.21
CA ASN A 3 8.18 -11.78 -50.48
C ASN A 3 7.90 -11.99 -48.98
N THR A 4 8.50 -13.04 -48.40
CA THR A 4 8.52 -13.27 -46.96
C THR A 4 9.36 -12.16 -46.35
N GLN A 5 8.71 -11.03 -46.07
CA GLN A 5 9.31 -9.96 -45.30
C GLN A 5 9.74 -10.56 -43.97
N ILE A 6 11.05 -10.73 -43.79
CA ILE A 6 11.63 -11.13 -42.51
C ILE A 6 11.33 -9.98 -41.55
N THR A 7 10.23 -10.08 -40.83
CA THR A 7 9.87 -9.10 -39.81
C THR A 7 10.85 -9.32 -38.67
N ASN A 8 11.91 -8.50 -38.60
CA ASN A 8 12.78 -8.45 -37.44
C ASN A 8 11.94 -7.96 -36.25
N ARG A 9 11.36 -8.90 -35.50
CA ARG A 9 10.54 -8.65 -34.29
C ARG A 9 11.40 -8.86 -33.06
N CYS A 10 11.13 -8.09 -32.01
CA CYS A 10 11.81 -8.25 -30.74
C CYS A 10 11.56 -9.66 -30.16
N ARG A 11 12.62 -10.33 -29.70
CA ARG A 11 12.58 -11.68 -29.10
C ARG A 11 12.23 -11.69 -27.61
N HIS A 12 11.90 -10.53 -27.03
CA HIS A 12 11.47 -10.44 -25.64
C HIS A 12 10.13 -11.13 -25.41
N LEU A 13 10.04 -11.92 -24.35
CA LEU A 13 8.84 -12.60 -23.89
C LEU A 13 8.39 -11.96 -22.58
N PHE A 14 7.13 -11.53 -22.52
CA PHE A 14 6.51 -11.06 -21.29
C PHE A 14 6.28 -12.24 -20.33
N VAL A 15 5.98 -11.92 -19.07
CA VAL A 15 5.64 -12.92 -18.03
C VAL A 15 4.48 -13.82 -18.47
N ASP A 16 3.54 -13.30 -19.26
CA ASP A 16 2.38 -14.04 -19.78
C ASP A 16 2.72 -14.93 -21.00
N GLY A 17 4.00 -15.03 -21.38
CA GLY A 17 4.47 -15.80 -22.55
C GLY A 17 4.26 -15.12 -23.90
N ARG A 18 3.65 -13.93 -23.94
CA ARG A 18 3.46 -13.17 -25.19
C ARG A 18 4.78 -12.59 -25.69
N GLN A 19 5.01 -12.63 -27.00
CA GLN A 19 6.18 -11.99 -27.63
C GLN A 19 5.93 -10.49 -27.86
N CYS A 20 6.95 -9.67 -27.60
CA CYS A 20 6.93 -8.23 -27.90
C CYS A 20 6.56 -7.95 -29.38
N GLY A 21 5.57 -7.08 -29.59
CA GLY A 21 5.08 -6.69 -30.91
C GLY A 21 5.98 -5.69 -31.66
N SER A 22 6.95 -5.07 -30.99
CA SER A 22 7.81 -4.04 -31.58
C SER A 22 8.86 -4.63 -32.54
N LYS A 23 9.30 -3.81 -33.51
CA LYS A 23 10.42 -4.17 -34.38
C LYS A 23 11.72 -4.21 -33.59
N ALA A 24 12.54 -5.22 -33.86
CA ALA A 24 13.90 -5.29 -33.34
C ALA A 24 14.77 -4.21 -34.00
N MET A 25 15.79 -3.75 -33.28
CA MET A 25 16.78 -2.82 -33.82
C MET A 25 17.59 -3.49 -34.93
N ARG A 26 18.25 -2.69 -35.78
CA ARG A 26 19.02 -3.23 -36.92
C ARG A 26 20.14 -4.13 -36.39
N LYS A 27 20.16 -5.39 -36.87
CA LYS A 27 21.13 -6.43 -36.47
C LYS A 27 21.07 -6.84 -34.99
N GLU A 28 19.97 -6.52 -34.30
CA GLU A 28 19.76 -6.87 -32.91
C GLU A 28 18.55 -7.81 -32.74
N ASN A 29 18.51 -8.51 -31.61
CA ASN A 29 17.39 -9.40 -31.25
C ASN A 29 16.27 -8.67 -30.48
N PHE A 30 16.52 -7.46 -29.99
CA PHE A 30 15.61 -6.72 -29.12
C PHE A 30 15.21 -5.35 -29.70
N CYS A 31 14.05 -4.83 -29.28
CA CYS A 31 13.63 -3.46 -29.61
C CYS A 31 14.37 -2.44 -28.73
N TYR A 32 14.24 -1.16 -29.05
CA TYR A 32 14.84 -0.07 -28.26
C TYR A 32 14.49 -0.10 -26.76
N PHE A 33 13.34 -0.67 -26.39
CA PHE A 33 12.90 -0.78 -24.99
C PHE A 33 13.48 -1.99 -24.26
N HIS A 34 13.61 -3.13 -24.94
CA HIS A 34 14.14 -4.37 -24.35
C HIS A 34 15.63 -4.62 -24.66
N HIS A 35 16.32 -3.64 -25.24
CA HIS A 35 17.75 -3.73 -25.51
C HIS A 35 18.56 -3.61 -24.20
N THR A 36 19.63 -4.41 -24.09
CA THR A 36 20.47 -4.54 -22.88
C THR A 36 21.13 -3.25 -22.41
N THR A 37 21.17 -2.20 -23.25
CA THR A 37 21.63 -0.86 -22.86
C THR A 37 20.70 -0.16 -21.84
N ARG A 38 19.55 -0.76 -21.50
CA ARG A 38 18.68 -0.33 -20.41
C ARG A 38 18.69 -1.27 -19.20
N LEU A 39 19.71 -2.13 -19.04
CA LEU A 39 19.89 -2.78 -17.74
C LEU A 39 19.87 -1.69 -16.66
N PRO A 40 19.06 -1.84 -15.60
CA PRO A 40 19.04 -0.88 -14.50
C PRO A 40 20.48 -0.62 -14.08
N ALA A 41 20.87 0.65 -13.99
CA ALA A 41 22.19 0.99 -13.49
C ALA A 41 22.42 0.19 -12.20
N PRO A 42 23.54 -0.58 -12.09
CA PRO A 42 23.77 -1.42 -10.93
C PRO A 42 23.60 -0.53 -9.72
N ASN A 43 22.65 -0.88 -8.85
CA ASN A 43 22.20 -0.07 -7.72
C ASN A 43 23.41 0.64 -7.12
N ALA A 44 23.57 1.92 -7.47
CA ALA A 44 24.59 2.75 -6.86
C ALA A 44 24.10 2.90 -5.43
N LYS A 45 24.53 1.97 -4.57
CA LYS A 45 24.30 2.03 -3.13
C LYS A 45 24.82 3.40 -2.73
N ARG A 46 23.92 4.38 -2.59
CA ARG A 46 24.32 5.69 -2.11
C ARG A 46 24.88 5.43 -0.72
N PRO A 47 26.14 5.82 -0.44
CA PRO A 47 26.70 5.63 0.89
C PRO A 47 25.78 6.33 1.89
N GLY A 48 25.18 5.56 2.81
CA GLY A 48 24.19 6.06 3.78
C GLY A 48 22.74 5.61 3.55
N THR A 49 22.42 4.88 2.48
CA THR A 49 21.07 4.28 2.35
C THR A 49 20.98 3.08 3.29
N LEU A 50 20.08 3.15 4.28
CA LEU A 50 19.80 2.06 5.20
C LEU A 50 19.52 0.78 4.41
N VAL A 51 20.15 -0.31 4.83
CA VAL A 51 20.15 -1.64 4.20
C VAL A 51 18.73 -2.22 3.98
N GLY A 52 17.68 -1.61 4.54
CA GLY A 52 16.29 -2.05 4.43
C GLY A 52 15.42 -1.40 3.33
N SER A 53 15.82 -0.30 2.69
CA SER A 53 14.90 0.45 1.80
C SER A 53 15.06 0.17 0.31
N THR A 54 16.04 -0.63 -0.09
CA THR A 54 16.20 -1.03 -1.50
C THR A 54 15.34 -2.26 -1.78
N PHE A 55 14.35 -2.11 -2.67
CA PHE A 55 13.62 -3.26 -3.18
C PHE A 55 13.56 -3.24 -4.69
N GLU A 56 13.63 -4.45 -5.24
CA GLU A 56 13.60 -4.66 -6.66
C GLU A 56 12.15 -4.70 -7.12
N ILE A 57 11.81 -3.71 -7.94
CA ILE A 57 10.54 -3.65 -8.64
C ILE A 57 10.78 -4.20 -10.05
N PRO A 58 10.01 -5.20 -10.51
CA PRO A 58 10.08 -5.64 -11.90
C PRO A 58 9.70 -4.50 -12.83
N LEU A 59 10.22 -4.49 -14.07
CA LEU A 59 9.83 -3.48 -15.04
C LEU A 59 8.31 -3.55 -15.30
N PRO A 60 7.61 -2.40 -15.38
CA PRO A 60 6.17 -2.35 -15.64
C PRO A 60 5.87 -2.56 -17.14
N GLU A 61 6.19 -3.74 -17.65
CA GLU A 61 6.13 -4.07 -19.09
C GLU A 61 4.74 -4.53 -19.55
N ASN A 62 3.94 -5.05 -18.62
CA ASN A 62 2.64 -5.66 -18.83
C ASN A 62 1.71 -5.47 -17.60
N ARG A 63 0.42 -5.79 -17.74
CA ARG A 63 -0.60 -5.44 -16.73
C ARG A 63 -0.37 -6.18 -15.42
N GLU A 64 0.04 -7.42 -15.51
CA GLU A 64 0.33 -8.35 -14.43
C GLU A 64 1.53 -7.86 -13.60
N ALA A 65 2.60 -7.46 -14.30
CA ALA A 65 3.78 -6.85 -13.66
C ALA A 65 3.44 -5.54 -12.95
N ILE A 66 2.58 -4.70 -13.54
CA ILE A 66 2.09 -3.48 -12.90
C ILE A 66 1.26 -3.81 -11.65
N GLN A 67 0.32 -4.74 -11.74
CA GLN A 67 -0.52 -5.13 -10.59
C GLN A 67 0.32 -5.70 -9.44
N TYR A 68 1.27 -6.58 -9.76
CA TYR A 68 2.24 -7.09 -8.78
C TYR A 68 2.99 -5.96 -8.08
N THR A 69 3.48 -4.99 -8.86
CA THR A 69 4.23 -3.85 -8.32
C THR A 69 3.37 -2.95 -7.44
N ILE A 70 2.10 -2.71 -7.82
CA ILE A 70 1.15 -1.95 -7.00
C ILE A 70 0.96 -2.66 -5.65
N GLY A 71 0.75 -3.98 -5.67
CA GLY A 71 0.63 -4.79 -4.46
C GLY A 71 1.86 -4.67 -3.55
N GLU A 72 3.06 -4.67 -4.14
CA GLU A 72 4.31 -4.53 -3.39
C GLU A 72 4.43 -3.16 -2.69
N ILE A 73 4.08 -2.09 -3.39
CA ILE A 73 4.09 -0.73 -2.84
C ILE A 73 3.07 -0.61 -1.70
N LEU A 74 1.84 -1.14 -1.89
CA LEU A 74 0.80 -1.10 -0.86
C LEU A 74 1.20 -1.87 0.40
N ARG A 75 1.79 -3.07 0.25
CA ARG A 75 2.28 -3.89 1.36
C ARG A 75 3.35 -3.15 2.17
N ARG A 76 4.26 -2.43 1.50
CA ARG A 76 5.31 -1.66 2.16
C ARG A 76 4.80 -0.40 2.82
N LEU A 77 3.85 0.29 2.19
CA LEU A 77 3.18 1.44 2.78
C LEU A 77 2.43 1.03 4.06
N ALA A 78 1.74 -0.12 4.04
CA ALA A 78 1.08 -0.66 5.23
C ALA A 78 2.06 -1.12 6.33
N SER A 79 3.30 -1.46 5.95
CA SER A 79 4.35 -1.88 6.89
C SER A 79 5.29 -0.74 7.31
N ASP A 80 4.97 0.51 6.95
CA ASP A 80 5.76 1.72 7.22
C ASP A 80 7.22 1.66 6.72
N ASN A 81 7.47 0.88 5.65
CA ASN A 81 8.79 0.71 5.04
C ASN A 81 9.08 1.75 3.94
N ILE A 82 8.08 2.54 3.54
CA ILE A 82 8.19 3.59 2.53
C ILE A 82 7.37 4.82 2.93
N ASP A 83 7.88 6.01 2.63
CA ASP A 83 7.15 7.26 2.89
C ASP A 83 5.92 7.40 2.00
N PHE A 84 4.86 7.99 2.54
CA PHE A 84 3.62 8.27 1.79
C PHE A 84 3.86 9.06 0.50
N LYS A 85 4.75 10.05 0.52
CA LYS A 85 5.10 10.87 -0.66
C LYS A 85 5.79 10.02 -1.75
N GLN A 86 6.65 9.09 -1.34
CA GLN A 86 7.34 8.20 -2.27
C GLN A 86 6.36 7.19 -2.88
N ALA A 87 5.52 6.57 -2.04
CA ALA A 87 4.47 5.67 -2.51
C ALA A 87 3.53 6.38 -3.51
N SER A 88 3.12 7.61 -3.19
CA SER A 88 2.27 8.43 -4.07
C SER A 88 2.90 8.65 -5.45
N LEU A 89 4.20 8.99 -5.50
CA LEU A 89 4.91 9.21 -6.75
C LEU A 89 5.07 7.92 -7.57
N MET A 90 5.37 6.80 -6.91
CA MET A 90 5.50 5.50 -7.56
C MET A 90 4.16 5.03 -8.16
N LEU A 91 3.07 5.11 -7.39
CA LEU A 91 1.73 4.74 -7.84
C LEU A 91 1.25 5.63 -9.00
N TYR A 92 1.59 6.91 -8.97
CA TYR A 92 1.32 7.82 -10.09
C TYR A 92 2.08 7.40 -11.37
N GLY A 93 3.38 7.10 -11.24
CA GLY A 93 4.18 6.60 -12.37
C GLY A 93 3.64 5.29 -12.96
N LEU A 94 3.21 4.36 -12.10
CA LEU A 94 2.59 3.09 -12.53
C LEU A 94 1.25 3.30 -13.21
N SER A 95 0.45 4.27 -12.75
CA SER A 95 -0.81 4.63 -13.38
C SER A 95 -0.58 5.16 -14.80
N LEU A 96 0.45 5.99 -14.99
CA LEU A 96 0.85 6.47 -16.32
C LEU A 96 1.33 5.31 -17.21
N ALA A 97 2.12 4.38 -16.66
CA ALA A 97 2.57 3.20 -17.40
C ALA A 97 1.39 2.30 -17.84
N SER A 98 0.40 2.09 -16.96
CA SER A 98 -0.79 1.29 -17.26
C SER A 98 -1.59 1.86 -18.43
N ASN A 99 -1.68 3.18 -18.53
CA ASN A 99 -2.37 3.86 -19.63
C ASN A 99 -1.66 3.70 -20.99
N ASN A 100 -0.36 3.42 -20.99
CA ASN A 100 0.41 3.20 -22.20
C ASN A 100 0.27 1.77 -22.75
N LEU A 101 -0.30 0.84 -21.97
CA LEU A 101 -0.48 -0.53 -22.40
C LEU A 101 -1.67 -0.66 -23.37
N PRO A 102 -1.55 -1.47 -24.44
CA PRO A 102 -2.66 -1.71 -25.35
C PRO A 102 -3.86 -2.27 -24.59
N ARG A 103 -5.07 -1.82 -24.97
CA ARG A 103 -6.31 -2.37 -24.42
C ARG A 103 -6.39 -3.83 -24.83
N GLU A 104 -6.67 -4.69 -23.87
CA GLU A 104 -6.98 -6.08 -24.19
C GLU A 104 -8.25 -6.09 -25.03
N SER A 105 -8.12 -6.58 -26.26
CA SER A 105 -9.26 -6.83 -27.11
C SER A 105 -10.06 -7.94 -26.43
N LYS A 106 -11.26 -7.64 -25.94
CA LYS A 106 -12.20 -8.62 -25.38
C LYS A 106 -12.61 -9.73 -26.37
N THR A 107 -12.10 -9.70 -27.60
CA THR A 107 -12.14 -10.79 -28.57
C THR A 107 -11.03 -11.80 -28.29
N ALA A 108 -11.03 -12.42 -27.10
CA ALA A 108 -10.70 -13.83 -27.11
C ALA A 108 -11.88 -14.50 -27.84
N PRO A 109 -11.67 -15.30 -28.89
CA PRO A 109 -12.72 -16.22 -29.30
C PRO A 109 -13.04 -17.02 -28.04
N LYS A 110 -14.27 -16.90 -27.53
CA LYS A 110 -14.84 -17.94 -26.66
C LYS A 110 -14.41 -19.25 -27.31
N PRO A 111 -13.63 -20.14 -26.65
CA PRO A 111 -13.26 -21.39 -27.28
C PRO A 111 -14.57 -21.94 -27.83
N ALA A 112 -14.61 -22.08 -29.16
CA ALA A 112 -15.78 -22.62 -29.83
C ALA A 112 -16.08 -23.87 -29.03
N ALA A 113 -17.27 -23.92 -28.43
CA ALA A 113 -17.71 -25.06 -27.66
C ALA A 113 -17.28 -26.27 -28.46
N GLU A 114 -16.37 -27.07 -27.89
CA GLU A 114 -16.02 -28.35 -28.49
C GLU A 114 -17.34 -28.98 -28.92
N PRO A 115 -17.45 -29.51 -30.16
CA PRO A 115 -18.70 -30.12 -30.59
C PRO A 115 -19.02 -31.17 -29.54
N ALA A 116 -20.04 -30.90 -28.73
CA ALA A 116 -20.46 -31.77 -27.67
C ALA A 116 -20.67 -33.12 -28.35
N LEU A 117 -19.82 -34.09 -28.01
CA LEU A 117 -20.10 -35.49 -28.29
C LEU A 117 -21.51 -35.70 -27.74
N GLN A 118 -22.47 -35.93 -28.62
CA GLN A 118 -23.86 -36.17 -28.25
C GLN A 118 -23.88 -37.47 -27.47
N LEU A 119 -23.71 -37.36 -26.15
CA LEU A 119 -23.99 -38.47 -25.25
C LEU A 119 -25.50 -38.70 -25.24
N PRO A 120 -25.95 -39.97 -25.22
CA PRO A 120 -27.36 -40.32 -25.17
C PRO A 120 -28.11 -39.61 -24.02
N PRO A 121 -29.39 -39.26 -24.20
CA PRO A 121 -30.16 -38.41 -23.28
C PRO A 121 -30.53 -39.04 -21.92
N GLU A 122 -29.92 -40.16 -21.54
CA GLU A 122 -30.26 -40.90 -20.30
C GLU A 122 -29.40 -40.51 -19.08
N ILE A 123 -28.47 -39.56 -19.20
CA ILE A 123 -27.70 -39.04 -18.05
C ILE A 123 -28.05 -37.57 -17.83
N LEU A 124 -29.32 -37.31 -17.54
CA LEU A 124 -29.78 -36.07 -16.94
C LEU A 124 -30.33 -36.45 -15.57
N ASP A 125 -29.46 -36.38 -14.55
CA ASP A 125 -29.83 -36.07 -13.14
C ASP A 125 -28.68 -36.23 -12.12
N GLU A 126 -27.47 -36.61 -12.50
CA GLU A 126 -26.32 -36.59 -11.56
C GLU A 126 -25.41 -35.38 -11.86
N PRO A 127 -25.20 -34.46 -10.88
CA PRO A 127 -24.27 -33.35 -11.06
C PRO A 127 -22.86 -33.91 -11.25
N VAL A 128 -22.19 -33.51 -12.33
CA VAL A 128 -20.76 -33.76 -12.52
C VAL A 128 -20.02 -33.05 -11.39
N LEU A 129 -19.58 -33.82 -10.39
CA LEU A 129 -18.66 -33.35 -9.35
C LEU A 129 -17.32 -33.05 -10.04
N GLU A 130 -17.02 -31.77 -10.22
CA GLU A 130 -15.69 -31.29 -10.56
C GLU A 130 -14.79 -31.36 -9.31
N VAL A 131 -14.63 -32.57 -8.77
CA VAL A 131 -13.67 -32.87 -7.70
C VAL A 131 -12.78 -33.99 -8.24
N VAL A 132 -11.67 -33.60 -8.87
CA VAL A 132 -10.61 -34.54 -9.21
C VAL A 132 -9.91 -34.90 -7.90
N ILE A 133 -10.25 -36.08 -7.37
CA ILE A 133 -9.57 -36.64 -6.18
C ILE A 133 -8.28 -37.29 -6.68
N ASP A 134 -7.14 -36.68 -6.37
CA ASP A 134 -5.83 -37.29 -6.59
C ASP A 134 -5.62 -38.39 -5.51
N PRO A 135 -5.36 -39.66 -5.89
CA PRO A 135 -5.29 -40.77 -4.95
C PRO A 135 -4.17 -40.66 -3.91
N GLU A 136 -3.13 -39.84 -4.12
CA GLU A 136 -2.06 -39.66 -3.13
C GLU A 136 -2.23 -38.42 -2.24
N VAL A 137 -2.88 -37.36 -2.75
CA VAL A 137 -2.87 -36.03 -2.11
C VAL A 137 -4.25 -35.58 -1.61
N GLY A 138 -5.33 -36.31 -1.94
CA GLY A 138 -6.69 -35.96 -1.53
C GLY A 138 -7.23 -34.72 -2.27
N VAL A 139 -8.17 -34.00 -1.67
CA VAL A 139 -8.81 -32.81 -2.27
C VAL A 139 -7.81 -31.64 -2.25
N LEU A 140 -7.25 -31.27 -3.40
CA LEU A 140 -6.20 -30.24 -3.50
C LEU A 140 -6.68 -28.80 -3.14
N ALA A 141 -7.98 -28.55 -3.20
CA ALA A 141 -8.58 -27.28 -2.82
C ALA A 141 -9.60 -27.51 -1.71
N PRO A 142 -9.46 -26.91 -0.51
CA PRO A 142 -10.47 -27.01 0.53
C PRO A 142 -11.82 -26.55 -0.02
N SER A 143 -12.85 -27.38 0.08
CA SER A 143 -14.22 -26.92 -0.09
C SER A 143 -14.47 -25.85 0.96
N ASP A 144 -15.00 -24.69 0.54
CA ASP A 144 -15.39 -23.61 1.44
C ASP A 144 -16.10 -24.19 2.67
N GLU A 145 -15.45 -24.09 3.83
CA GLU A 145 -15.95 -24.69 5.06
C GLU A 145 -17.32 -24.05 5.35
N PRO A 146 -18.41 -24.82 5.34
CA PRO A 146 -19.72 -24.25 5.54
C PRO A 146 -19.79 -23.69 6.95
N LEU A 147 -19.93 -22.36 7.01
CA LEU A 147 -20.19 -21.61 8.23
C LEU A 147 -21.25 -22.30 9.08
N VAL A 148 -20.85 -22.82 10.24
CA VAL A 148 -21.80 -23.37 11.22
C VAL A 148 -22.77 -22.25 11.60
N PRO A 149 -24.10 -22.47 11.60
CA PRO A 149 -25.06 -21.44 11.99
C PRO A 149 -24.75 -20.90 13.38
N GLY A 150 -24.30 -19.64 13.45
CA GLY A 150 -23.90 -18.98 14.70
C GLY A 150 -22.39 -18.76 14.87
N GLN A 151 -21.52 -19.34 14.03
CA GLN A 151 -20.12 -18.92 13.96
C GLN A 151 -20.02 -17.61 13.18
N LYS A 152 -19.82 -16.50 13.89
CA LYS A 152 -19.28 -15.30 13.25
C LYS A 152 -17.82 -15.59 12.92
N LEU A 153 -17.50 -15.74 11.63
CA LEU A 153 -16.11 -15.60 11.17
C LEU A 153 -15.68 -14.17 11.47
N ILE A 154 -15.15 -13.94 12.67
CA ILE A 154 -14.37 -12.74 12.92
C ILE A 154 -13.08 -12.98 12.15
N SER A 155 -13.03 -12.47 10.93
CA SER A 155 -11.79 -12.49 10.16
C SER A 155 -10.67 -11.89 11.04
N PRO A 156 -9.41 -12.37 10.93
CA PRO A 156 -8.29 -11.78 11.67
C PRO A 156 -8.14 -10.27 11.44
N ALA A 157 -8.66 -9.76 10.32
CA ALA A 157 -8.77 -8.34 10.02
C ALA A 157 -9.84 -7.63 10.88
N GLN A 158 -11.04 -8.20 11.03
CA GLN A 158 -12.11 -7.64 11.88
C GLN A 158 -11.72 -7.59 13.35
N GLY A 159 -11.09 -8.64 13.88
CA GLY A 159 -10.62 -8.63 15.28
C GLY A 159 -9.58 -7.53 15.55
N ARG A 160 -8.75 -7.20 14.56
CA ARG A 160 -7.80 -6.08 14.64
C ARG A 160 -8.50 -4.72 14.62
N ILE A 161 -9.52 -4.56 13.78
CA ILE A 161 -10.30 -3.32 13.70
C ILE A 161 -11.05 -3.07 15.02
N GLU A 162 -11.73 -4.09 15.56
CA GLU A 162 -12.45 -3.98 16.84
C GLU A 162 -11.51 -3.67 18.01
N ALA A 163 -10.32 -4.28 18.04
CA ALA A 163 -9.31 -4.00 19.06
C ALA A 163 -8.73 -2.58 18.95
N GLU A 164 -8.52 -2.08 17.73
CA GLU A 164 -8.07 -0.71 17.49
C GLU A 164 -9.14 0.32 17.89
N GLU A 165 -10.41 0.06 17.55
CA GLU A 165 -11.54 0.90 17.95
C GLU A 165 -11.74 0.92 19.46
N ALA A 166 -11.58 -0.24 20.14
CA ALA A 166 -11.63 -0.32 21.59
C ALA A 166 -10.52 0.50 22.25
N ARG A 167 -9.29 0.45 21.70
CA ARG A 167 -8.17 1.29 22.16
C ARG A 167 -8.44 2.79 21.96
N LYS A 168 -8.96 3.18 20.79
CA LYS A 168 -9.36 4.56 20.51
C LYS A 168 -10.44 5.05 21.47
N ARG A 169 -11.46 4.24 21.75
CA ARG A 169 -12.51 4.56 22.73
C ARG A 169 -11.98 4.67 24.15
N ALA A 170 -11.03 3.83 24.55
CA ALA A 170 -10.40 3.91 25.86
C ALA A 170 -9.57 5.19 26.01
N ALA A 171 -8.76 5.52 24.99
CA ALA A 171 -7.98 6.75 24.94
C ALA A 171 -8.87 8.00 24.96
N GLN A 172 -10.01 7.96 24.25
CA GLN A 172 -10.98 9.07 24.25
C GLN A 172 -11.61 9.27 25.64
N LYS A 173 -12.00 8.19 26.34
CA LYS A 173 -12.49 8.28 27.72
C LYS A 173 -11.45 8.78 28.70
N GLU A 174 -10.18 8.41 28.51
CA GLU A 174 -9.08 8.90 29.34
C GLU A 174 -8.82 10.40 29.09
N ALA A 175 -8.83 10.84 27.83
CA ALA A 175 -8.74 12.26 27.48
C ALA A 175 -9.90 13.07 28.08
N GLU A 176 -11.15 12.59 27.96
CA GLU A 176 -12.32 13.22 28.58
C GLU A 176 -12.18 13.36 30.10
N ARG A 177 -11.63 12.33 30.78
CA ARG A 177 -11.35 12.39 32.22
C ARG A 177 -10.27 13.43 32.56
N LEU A 178 -9.21 13.52 31.77
CA LEU A 178 -8.14 14.51 31.96
C LEU A 178 -8.66 15.93 31.74
N TYR A 179 -9.47 16.16 30.71
CA TYR A 179 -10.12 17.45 30.48
C TYR A 179 -11.06 17.83 31.62
N ALA A 180 -11.91 16.90 32.08
CA ALA A 180 -12.79 17.15 33.23
C ALA A 180 -12.01 17.45 34.53
N ALA A 181 -10.87 16.78 34.75
CA ALA A 181 -10.00 17.05 35.89
C ALA A 181 -9.32 18.44 35.80
N ALA A 182 -8.93 18.86 34.59
CA ALA A 182 -8.37 20.20 34.36
C ALA A 182 -9.41 21.30 34.61
N ASP A 183 -10.65 21.13 34.14
CA ASP A 183 -11.75 22.07 34.40
C ASP A 183 -12.05 22.17 35.90
N ALA A 184 -12.08 21.04 36.63
CA ALA A 184 -12.26 21.03 38.08
C ALA A 184 -11.11 21.74 38.82
N ALA A 185 -9.86 21.55 38.39
CA ALA A 185 -8.69 22.24 38.95
C ALA A 185 -8.73 23.76 38.67
N GLN A 186 -9.25 24.15 37.52
CA GLN A 186 -9.40 25.55 37.13
C GLN A 186 -10.52 26.25 37.93
N ALA A 187 -11.60 25.54 38.24
CA ALA A 187 -12.66 26.01 39.15
C ALA A 187 -12.20 26.12 40.62
N ALA A 188 -11.25 25.28 41.05
CA ALA A 188 -10.66 25.32 42.39
C ALA A 188 -9.54 26.36 42.56
N LYS A 189 -9.18 27.11 41.50
CA LYS A 189 -8.14 28.13 41.57
C LYS A 189 -8.61 29.27 42.49
N PRO A 190 -7.88 29.59 43.57
CA PRO A 190 -8.31 30.63 44.49
C PRO A 190 -8.41 31.97 43.75
N PRO A 191 -9.37 32.84 44.13
CA PRO A 191 -9.49 34.15 43.53
C PRO A 191 -8.14 34.89 43.64
N ILE A 192 -7.74 35.54 42.54
CA ILE A 192 -6.55 36.38 42.52
C ILE A 192 -6.82 37.55 43.46
N VAL A 193 -6.32 37.43 44.69
CA VAL A 193 -6.40 38.52 45.66
C VAL A 193 -5.40 39.58 45.20
N PRO A 194 -5.82 40.82 44.93
CA PRO A 194 -4.89 41.87 44.53
C PRO A 194 -3.84 42.04 45.64
N ARG A 195 -2.56 41.99 45.26
CA ARG A 195 -1.44 42.23 46.18
C ARG A 195 -1.66 43.62 46.80
N PRO A 196 -1.69 43.75 48.14
CA PRO A 196 -1.85 45.06 48.75
C PRO A 196 -0.73 45.99 48.28
N PRO A 197 -1.00 47.29 48.07
CA PRO A 197 0.02 48.24 47.66
C PRO A 197 1.17 48.18 48.67
N GLY A 198 2.40 48.02 48.15
CA GLY A 198 3.58 47.81 48.97
C GLY A 198 3.73 48.92 50.01
N VAL A 199 3.75 48.54 51.28
CA VAL A 199 4.16 49.46 52.35
C VAL A 199 5.61 49.81 52.08
N VAL A 200 5.87 51.08 51.76
CA VAL A 200 7.23 51.57 51.55
C VAL A 200 7.94 51.50 52.90
N THR A 201 8.86 50.57 53.04
CA THR A 201 9.65 50.46 54.27
C THR A 201 10.54 51.70 54.43
N PRO A 202 10.85 52.15 55.66
CA PRO A 202 11.70 53.32 55.90
C PRO A 202 13.08 53.22 55.24
N GLU A 203 13.53 51.98 54.99
CA GLU A 203 14.79 51.64 54.34
C GLU A 203 14.80 52.01 52.84
N LEU A 204 13.71 51.77 52.11
CA LEU A 204 13.56 52.19 50.71
C LEU A 204 13.49 53.72 50.57
N LEU A 205 12.93 54.40 51.57
CA LEU A 205 12.88 55.86 51.59
C LEU A 205 14.28 56.47 51.75
N ARG A 206 15.13 55.87 52.61
CA ARG A 206 16.54 56.27 52.79
C ARG A 206 17.38 56.05 51.54
N LEU A 207 17.21 54.92 50.86
CA LEU A 207 17.94 54.62 49.62
C LEU A 207 17.60 55.60 48.49
N ARG A 208 16.34 56.05 48.41
CA ARG A 208 15.89 57.04 47.42
C ARG A 208 16.45 58.44 47.67
N THR A 209 16.70 58.81 48.94
CA THR A 209 17.35 60.08 49.29
C THR A 209 18.85 60.06 49.06
N LEU A 210 19.52 58.91 49.21
CA LEU A 210 20.97 58.79 49.02
C LEU A 210 21.37 58.62 47.56
N TYR A 211 20.51 58.05 46.70
CA TYR A 211 20.81 57.79 45.29
C TYR A 211 19.65 58.19 44.36
N PRO A 212 19.49 59.50 44.05
CA PRO A 212 18.33 60.02 43.32
C PRO A 212 18.25 59.59 41.84
N LYS A 213 19.27 58.94 41.29
CA LYS A 213 19.31 58.48 39.88
C LYS A 213 19.07 56.98 39.68
N MET A 214 18.84 56.21 40.75
CA MET A 214 18.56 54.78 40.65
C MET A 214 17.05 54.53 40.63
N ASN A 215 16.50 54.17 39.46
CA ASN A 215 15.12 53.72 39.35
C ASN A 215 15.02 52.27 39.83
N PHE A 216 14.57 52.07 41.07
CA PHE A 216 14.15 50.76 41.56
C PHE A 216 12.73 50.48 41.03
N LYS A 217 12.60 49.44 40.19
CA LYS A 217 11.31 48.90 39.73
C LYS A 217 10.74 47.91 40.74
#